data_AF-A0A2D6CTD3-F1
#
_entry.id   AF-A0A2D6CTD3-F1
#
_cell.length_a   1.000
_cell.length_b   1.000
_cell.length_c   1.000
_cell.angle_alpha   90.00
_cell.angle_beta   90.00
_cell.angle_gamma   90.00
#
_symmetry.space_group_name_H-M   'P 1'
#
loop_
_entity.id
_entity.type
_entity.pdbx_description
1 polymer ?
#
loop_
_entity_poly.entity_id
_entity_poly.type
_entity_poly.pdbx_seq_one_letter_code
_entity_poly.pdbx_strand_id
1 'polypeptide(L)'
;MVGRQQKEGYRVRAHAVTCSNCGGEAVVKSRPISFHHGGPAITILNVPTVVCRECETSTYTEETYRAVEQLRKEADRPYTVTATVDYAKAAEAWGTAS
;
A
#
# COMPACT_ATOMS: atom_id res chain seq x y z
N MET A 1 4.70 -11.81 32.99
CA MET A 1 3.82 -10.77 32.39
C MET A 1 4.61 -10.09 31.29
N VAL A 2 4.45 -10.51 30.03
CA VAL A 2 5.23 -9.98 28.90
C VAL A 2 4.48 -8.79 28.31
N GLY A 3 4.99 -7.58 28.56
CA GLY A 3 4.46 -6.34 28.01
C GLY A 3 4.64 -6.29 26.49
N ARG A 4 3.52 -6.23 25.76
CA ARG A 4 3.52 -5.99 24.32
C ARG A 4 3.95 -4.55 24.06
N GLN A 5 5.15 -4.40 23.49
CA GLN A 5 5.60 -3.15 22.87
C GLN A 5 4.60 -2.77 21.76
N GLN A 6 3.86 -1.69 21.99
CA GLN A 6 3.03 -1.08 20.97
C GLN A 6 3.98 -0.41 19.97
N LYS A 7 4.04 -0.97 18.75
CA LYS A 7 4.76 -0.36 17.63
C LYS A 7 4.18 1.03 17.41
N GLU A 8 5.07 2.01 17.41
CA GLU A 8 4.84 3.44 17.25
C GLU A 8 4.11 3.70 15.92
N GLY A 9 2.78 3.66 16.00
CA GLY A 9 1.88 4.00 14.91
C GLY A 9 1.97 5.49 14.68
N TYR A 10 2.43 5.85 13.47
CA TYR A 10 2.41 7.16 12.85
C TYR A 10 1.25 8.03 13.37
N ARG A 11 1.53 8.88 14.38
CA ARG A 11 0.56 9.83 14.93
C ARG A 11 0.36 10.93 13.91
N VAL A 12 -0.56 10.72 12.97
CA VAL A 12 -1.16 11.81 12.21
C VAL A 12 -1.77 12.74 13.25
N ARG A 13 -1.18 13.93 13.43
CA ARG A 13 -1.72 14.95 14.36
C ARG A 13 -3.20 15.07 14.05
N ALA A 14 -4.04 14.78 15.03
CA ALA A 14 -5.48 14.90 14.93
C ALA A 14 -5.84 16.39 14.82
N HIS A 15 -5.57 17.00 13.66
CA HIS A 15 -6.29 18.17 13.24
C HIS A 15 -7.75 17.75 13.17
N ALA A 16 -8.63 18.49 13.86
CA ALA A 16 -10.06 18.29 13.72
C ALA A 16 -10.40 18.44 12.23
N VAL A 17 -10.62 17.32 11.55
CA VAL A 17 -10.97 17.31 10.14
C VAL A 17 -12.48 17.47 10.08
N THR A 18 -12.95 18.51 9.42
CA THR A 18 -14.38 18.71 9.16
C THR A 18 -14.73 18.10 7.81
N CYS A 19 -15.90 17.49 7.71
CA CYS A 19 -16.38 16.96 6.46
C CYS A 19 -16.70 18.11 5.50
N SER A 20 -16.08 18.11 4.32
CA SER A 20 -16.34 19.13 3.29
C SER A 20 -17.77 19.06 2.71
N ASN A 21 -18.49 17.95 2.92
CA ASN A 21 -19.84 17.75 2.40
C ASN A 21 -20.93 18.24 3.37
N CYS A 22 -20.83 17.92 4.66
CA CYS A 22 -21.87 18.26 5.66
C CYS A 22 -21.39 19.16 6.80
N GLY A 23 -20.09 19.50 6.86
CA GLY A 23 -19.49 20.26 7.96
C GLY A 23 -19.30 19.47 9.27
N GLY A 24 -19.82 18.24 9.35
CA GLY A 24 -19.74 17.40 10.54
C GLY A 24 -18.33 16.89 10.87
N GLU A 25 -18.18 16.30 12.05
CA GLU A 25 -16.89 15.74 12.50
C GLU A 25 -16.43 14.61 11.58
N ALA A 26 -15.18 14.68 11.12
CA ALA A 26 -14.54 13.64 10.35
C ALA A 26 -13.31 13.09 11.08
N VAL A 27 -13.04 11.81 10.84
CA VAL A 27 -11.92 11.08 11.43
C VAL A 27 -11.08 10.44 10.37
N VAL A 28 -9.76 10.43 10.58
CA VAL A 28 -8.84 9.71 9.70
C VAL A 28 -8.81 8.24 10.12
N LYS A 29 -9.13 7.34 9.19
CA LYS A 29 -9.05 5.88 9.36
C LYS A 29 -8.15 5.29 8.28
N SER A 30 -7.38 4.27 8.65
CA SER A 30 -6.63 3.46 7.71
C SER A 30 -7.59 2.50 6.98
N ARG A 31 -7.64 2.53 5.65
CA ARG A 31 -8.44 1.58 4.84
C ARG A 31 -7.61 0.97 3.72
N PRO A 32 -7.90 -0.28 3.32
CA PRO A 32 -7.35 -0.84 2.10
C PRO A 32 -8.05 -0.25 0.88
N ILE A 33 -7.32 -0.08 -0.22
CA ILE A 33 -7.86 0.26 -1.54
C ILE A 33 -7.40 -0.80 -2.54
N SER A 34 -8.35 -1.39 -3.27
CA SER A 34 -8.06 -2.38 -4.30
C SER A 34 -8.34 -1.79 -5.69
N PHE A 35 -7.39 -2.00 -6.60
CA PHE A 35 -7.47 -1.60 -8.00
C PHE A 35 -7.51 -2.84 -8.89
N HIS A 36 -8.42 -2.82 -9.87
CA HIS A 36 -8.54 -3.85 -10.89
C HIS A 36 -8.51 -3.16 -12.27
N HIS A 37 -7.39 -3.28 -12.98
CA HIS A 37 -7.25 -2.76 -14.35
C HIS A 37 -6.68 -3.84 -15.26
N GLY A 38 -7.53 -4.77 -15.72
CA GLY A 38 -7.19 -5.76 -16.74
C GLY A 38 -6.07 -6.76 -16.41
N GLY A 39 -5.41 -6.63 -15.26
CA GLY A 39 -4.30 -7.46 -14.78
C GLY A 39 -4.47 -7.89 -13.32
N PRO A 40 -3.39 -8.26 -12.61
CA PRO A 40 -3.48 -8.71 -11.22
C PRO A 40 -4.07 -7.62 -10.32
N ALA A 41 -4.89 -8.04 -9.37
CA ALA A 41 -5.49 -7.14 -8.39
C ALA A 41 -4.39 -6.52 -7.50
N ILE A 42 -4.27 -5.19 -7.51
CA ILE A 42 -3.34 -4.47 -6.65
C ILE A 42 -4.12 -3.97 -5.44
N THR A 43 -3.72 -4.38 -4.23
CA THR A 43 -4.32 -3.87 -2.98
C THR A 43 -3.29 -3.09 -2.18
N ILE A 44 -3.55 -1.80 -2.00
CA ILE A 44 -2.74 -0.90 -1.17
C ILE A 44 -3.34 -0.88 0.22
N LEU A 45 -2.56 -1.27 1.22
CA LEU A 45 -2.98 -1.34 2.62
C LEU A 45 -2.68 -0.03 3.35
N ASN A 46 -3.40 0.20 4.46
CA ASN A 46 -3.19 1.32 5.38
C ASN A 46 -3.30 2.72 4.76
N VAL A 47 -4.18 2.91 3.76
CA VAL A 47 -4.37 4.22 3.15
C VAL A 47 -5.14 5.15 4.10
N PRO A 48 -4.59 6.32 4.46
CA PRO A 48 -5.28 7.28 5.33
C PRO A 48 -6.50 7.86 4.60
N THR A 49 -7.68 7.60 5.13
CA THR A 49 -8.96 8.00 4.56
C THR A 49 -9.70 8.87 5.56
N VAL A 50 -10.16 10.04 5.14
CA VAL A 50 -11.03 10.91 5.94
C VAL A 50 -12.44 10.36 5.83
N VAL A 51 -13.02 9.97 6.96
CA VAL A 51 -14.39 9.44 7.02
C VAL A 51 -15.22 10.35 7.90
N CYS A 52 -16.27 10.94 7.34
CA CYS A 52 -17.25 11.67 8.12
C CYS A 52 -18.05 10.72 9.00
N ARG A 53 -18.28 11.10 10.26
CA ARG A 53 -19.13 10.32 11.18
C ARG A 53 -20.62 10.50 10.91
N GLU A 54 -21.02 11.65 10.38
CA GLU A 54 -22.42 12.02 10.22
C GLU A 54 -23.01 11.52 8.89
N CYS A 55 -22.32 11.75 7.77
CA CYS A 55 -22.81 11.42 6.43
C CYS A 55 -22.07 10.26 5.77
N GLU A 56 -21.19 9.59 6.52
CA GLU A 56 -20.40 8.42 6.10
C GLU A 56 -19.55 8.62 4.83
N THR A 57 -19.41 9.87 4.38
CA THR A 57 -18.63 10.22 3.20
C THR A 57 -17.16 9.97 3.47
N SER A 58 -16.52 9.22 2.59
CA SER A 58 -15.08 8.95 2.61
C SER A 58 -14.37 9.77 1.54
N THR A 59 -13.37 10.54 1.94
CA THR A 59 -12.52 11.32 1.04
C THR A 59 -11.04 11.07 1.31
N TYR A 60 -10.20 11.39 0.34
CA TYR A 60 -8.75 11.34 0.45
C TYR A 60 -8.20 12.77 0.44
N THR A 61 -7.11 13.00 1.16
CA THR A 61 -6.35 14.23 0.94
C THR A 61 -5.66 14.17 -0.42
N GLU A 62 -5.40 15.32 -1.03
CA GLU A 62 -4.69 15.38 -2.32
C GLU A 62 -3.32 14.70 -2.25
N GLU A 63 -2.60 14.86 -1.13
CA GLU A 63 -1.33 14.19 -0.86
C GLU A 63 -1.46 12.67 -0.86
N THR A 64 -2.51 12.15 -0.22
CA THR A 64 -2.79 10.71 -0.18
C THR A 64 -3.12 10.18 -1.57
N TYR A 65 -3.94 10.92 -2.33
CA TYR A 65 -4.29 10.56 -3.69
C TYR A 65 -3.05 10.45 -4.58
N ARG A 66 -2.15 11.44 -4.53
CA ARG A 66 -0.90 11.44 -5.29
C ARG A 66 0.00 10.25 -4.92
N ALA A 67 0.14 9.95 -3.63
CA ALA A 67 0.94 8.82 -3.16
C ALA A 67 0.36 7.47 -3.62
N VAL A 68 -0.95 7.30 -3.53
CA VAL A 68 -1.67 6.11 -4.01
C VAL A 68 -1.50 5.93 -5.52
N GLU A 69 -1.59 7.01 -6.30
CA GLU A 69 -1.40 6.97 -7.75
C GLU A 69 0.05 6.58 -8.12
N GLN A 70 1.04 7.10 -7.39
CA GLN A 70 2.44 6.74 -7.60
C GLN A 70 2.70 5.26 -7.30
N LEU A 71 2.18 4.75 -6.19
CA LEU A 71 2.26 3.33 -5.84
C LEU A 71 1.58 2.44 -6.89
N ARG A 72 0.43 2.89 -7.42
CA ARG A 72 -0.25 2.18 -8.52
C ARG A 72 0.64 2.11 -9.76
N LYS A 73 1.26 3.22 -10.17
CA LYS A 73 2.16 3.27 -11.33
C LYS A 73 3.40 2.40 -11.15
N GLU A 74 3.92 2.30 -9.93
CA GLU A 74 5.06 1.44 -9.63
C GLU A 74 4.68 -0.04 -9.68
N ALA A 75 3.53 -0.41 -9.12
CA ALA A 75 3.02 -1.78 -9.14
C ALA A 75 2.57 -2.25 -10.54
N ASP A 76 2.19 -1.33 -11.43
CA ASP A 76 1.82 -1.61 -12.82
C ASP A 76 3.04 -1.80 -13.74
N ARG A 77 4.27 -1.46 -13.28
CA ARG A 77 5.47 -1.66 -14.11
C ARG A 77 5.68 -3.17 -14.38
N PRO A 78 5.88 -3.58 -15.63
CA PRO A 78 6.24 -4.96 -15.94
C PRO A 78 7.62 -5.26 -15.34
N TYR A 79 7.66 -6.13 -14.33
CA TYR A 79 8.92 -6.67 -13.81
C TYR A 79 9.43 -7.75 -14.78
N THR A 80 10.16 -7.36 -15.82
CA THR A 80 10.90 -8.32 -16.65
C THR A 80 12.18 -8.71 -15.93
N VAL A 81 12.25 -9.94 -15.42
CA VAL A 81 13.48 -10.52 -14.88
C VAL A 81 14.14 -11.34 -15.99
N THR A 82 15.26 -10.84 -16.52
CA THR A 82 16.10 -11.59 -17.45
C THR A 82 17.25 -12.21 -16.66
N ALA A 83 17.28 -13.54 -16.59
CA ALA A 83 18.39 -14.29 -16.02
C ALA A 83 19.09 -15.09 -17.12
N THR A 84 20.40 -14.91 -17.26
CA THR A 84 21.25 -15.76 -18.10
C THR A 84 21.83 -16.88 -17.25
N VAL A 85 21.58 -18.13 -17.66
CA VAL A 85 22.21 -19.30 -17.04
C VAL A 85 23.55 -19.54 -17.71
N ASP A 86 24.62 -19.56 -16.90
CA ASP A 86 25.93 -20.01 -17.36
C ASP A 86 25.95 -21.55 -17.36
N TYR A 87 25.82 -22.14 -18.55
CA TYR A 87 25.75 -23.60 -18.70
C TYR A 87 27.07 -24.29 -18.35
N ALA A 88 28.22 -23.62 -18.50
CA ALA A 88 29.50 -24.20 -18.11
C ALA A 88 29.57 -24.39 -16.59
N LYS A 89 29.18 -23.36 -15.83
CA LYS A 89 29.13 -23.39 -14.37
C LYS A 89 28.07 -24.36 -13.83
N ALA A 90 26.95 -24.49 -14.52
CA ALA A 90 25.90 -25.47 -14.18
C ALA A 90 26.39 -26.91 -14.40
N ALA A 91 27.16 -27.16 -15.46
CA ALA A 91 27.72 -28.48 -15.75
C ALA A 91 28.78 -28.91 -14.72
N GLU A 92 29.62 -27.99 -14.23
CA GLU A 92 30.58 -28.27 -13.15
C GLU A 92 29.89 -28.70 -11.84
N ALA A 93 28.73 -28.11 -11.53
CA ALA A 93 27.93 -28.46 -10.34
C ALA A 93 27.27 -29.84 -10.44
N TRP A 94 27.00 -30.35 -11.65
CA TRP A 94 26.39 -31.66 -11.87
C TRP A 94 27.42 -32.77 -12.17
N GLY A 95 28.61 -32.42 -12.63
CA GLY A 95 29.70 -33.37 -12.94
C GLY A 95 30.46 -33.89 -11.71
N THR A 96 30.19 -33.37 -10.52
CA THR A 96 30.85 -33.80 -9.25
C THR A 96 30.04 -34.86 -8.47
N ALA A 97 28.93 -35.34 -9.03
CA ALA A 97 28.13 -36.44 -8.48
C ALA A 97 28.39 -37.76 -9.23
N SER A 98 29.65 -38.21 -9.29
CA SER A 98 30.03 -39.56 -9.73
C SER A 98 31.12 -40.12 -8.84
#